data_AF-A0A243Q6N5-F1
#
_entry.id   AF-A0A243Q6N5-F1
#
_cell.length_a   1.000
_cell.length_b   1.000
_cell.length_c   1.000
_cell.angle_alpha   90.00
_cell.angle_beta   90.00
_cell.angle_gamma   90.00
#
_symmetry.space_group_name_H-M   'P 1'
#
loop_
_entity.id
_entity.type
_entity.pdbx_description
1 polymer ?
#
loop_
_entity_poly.entity_id
_entity_poly.type
_entity_poly.pdbx_seq_one_letter_code
_entity_poly.pdbx_strand_id
1 'polypeptide(L)'
;PLTPTTPLQKALPPQSPQLTNILNNVTPDADSYPLNGVGGSIAALEDVLDLKTPGGLIDGLALNYPGSNHSPLEAFVLRFTTPDVGRIPNGPLTNQLLTPGGLDGIEGLLPWGSGTPWTYPFTGTGFTASPTHITPEYILREATMDAGAQLVKIATDGTETILRTLTEAGDWVTP
;
A
#
# COMPACT_ATOMS: atom_id res chain seq x y z
N PRO A 1 -14.78 -5.58 -9.66
CA PRO A 1 -13.74 -6.55 -9.23
C PRO A 1 -12.39 -6.03 -9.72
N LEU A 2 -11.33 -6.14 -8.91
CA LEU A 2 -10.00 -5.72 -9.34
C LEU A 2 -9.52 -6.61 -10.49
N THR A 3 -8.87 -6.01 -11.46
CA THR A 3 -8.31 -6.66 -12.66
C THR A 3 -6.82 -6.36 -12.76
N PRO A 4 -6.05 -7.09 -13.60
CA PRO A 4 -4.63 -6.78 -13.78
C PRO A 4 -4.35 -5.34 -14.22
N THR A 5 -5.30 -4.73 -14.94
CA THR A 5 -5.21 -3.35 -15.42
C THR A 5 -5.79 -2.32 -14.45
N THR A 6 -6.32 -2.74 -13.29
CA THR A 6 -6.86 -1.81 -12.30
C THR A 6 -5.70 -1.08 -11.63
N PRO A 7 -5.62 0.25 -11.69
CA PRO A 7 -4.60 1.00 -10.98
C PRO A 7 -4.83 0.91 -9.47
N LEU A 8 -3.77 0.63 -8.73
CA LEU A 8 -3.75 0.47 -7.28
C LEU A 8 -2.88 1.54 -6.65
N GLN A 9 -3.14 1.84 -5.38
CA GLN A 9 -2.34 2.75 -4.58
C GLN A 9 -1.96 2.12 -3.24
N LYS A 10 -0.70 2.32 -2.82
CA LYS A 10 -0.21 2.01 -1.48
C LYS A 10 0.41 3.25 -0.85
N ALA A 11 0.01 3.60 0.37
CA ALA A 11 0.71 4.62 1.16
C ALA A 11 1.97 4.04 1.80
N LEU A 12 3.08 4.77 1.75
CA LEU A 12 4.35 4.42 2.39
C LEU A 12 4.68 5.41 3.51
N PRO A 13 5.09 4.92 4.70
CA PRO A 13 5.69 5.78 5.71
C PRO A 13 7.00 6.43 5.20
N PRO A 14 7.28 7.71 5.53
CA PRO A 14 8.50 8.44 5.13
C PRO A 14 9.84 7.79 5.51
N GLN A 15 9.83 6.84 6.44
CA GLN A 15 11.03 6.15 6.93
C GLN A 15 10.96 4.63 6.68
N SER A 16 10.02 4.18 5.85
CA SER A 16 9.91 2.76 5.55
C SER A 16 11.13 2.25 4.75
N PRO A 17 11.60 1.01 5.01
CA PRO A 17 12.65 0.41 4.19
C PRO A 17 12.29 0.36 2.71
N GLN A 18 11.03 0.10 2.37
CA GLN A 18 10.55 0.08 0.98
C GLN A 18 10.75 1.43 0.29
N LEU A 19 10.39 2.55 0.95
CA LEU A 19 10.61 3.89 0.40
C LEU A 19 12.12 4.15 0.18
N THR A 20 12.95 3.83 1.17
CA THR A 20 14.41 4.00 1.09
C THR A 20 15.02 3.20 -0.06
N ASN A 21 14.60 1.94 -0.22
CA ASN A 21 15.09 1.05 -1.27
C ASN A 21 14.73 1.57 -2.66
N ILE A 22 13.49 2.02 -2.85
CA ILE A 22 13.03 2.59 -4.12
C ILE A 22 13.78 3.89 -4.45
N LEU A 23 13.94 4.79 -3.48
CA LEU A 23 14.66 6.05 -3.70
C LEU A 23 16.13 5.84 -4.08
N ASN A 24 16.76 4.81 -3.54
CA ASN A 24 18.17 4.51 -3.78
C ASN A 24 18.39 3.44 -4.88
N ASN A 25 17.33 2.88 -5.45
CA ASN A 25 17.37 1.71 -6.34
C ASN A 25 18.22 0.55 -5.76
N VAL A 26 18.01 0.24 -4.48
CA VAL A 26 18.74 -0.82 -3.77
C VAL A 26 17.83 -2.02 -3.59
N THR A 27 18.18 -3.15 -4.21
CA THR A 27 17.57 -4.44 -3.89
C THR A 27 18.02 -4.83 -2.48
N PRO A 28 17.10 -5.01 -1.52
CA PRO A 28 17.48 -5.52 -0.22
C PRO A 28 18.01 -6.98 -0.35
N ASP A 29 18.80 -7.45 0.62
CA ASP A 29 19.48 -8.77 0.58
C ASP A 29 18.53 -9.91 0.18
N ALA A 30 19.06 -11.03 -0.35
CA ALA A 30 18.33 -12.10 -1.05
C ALA A 30 17.06 -12.68 -0.38
N ASP A 31 16.84 -12.45 0.92
CA ASP A 31 15.63 -12.80 1.67
C ASP A 31 14.58 -11.67 1.73
N SER A 32 14.75 -10.61 0.95
CA SER A 32 13.94 -9.38 1.01
C SER A 32 13.10 -9.16 -0.25
N TYR A 33 12.03 -8.38 -0.11
CA TYR A 33 11.15 -7.98 -1.22
C TYR A 33 11.95 -7.49 -2.44
N PRO A 34 11.69 -8.00 -3.66
CA PRO A 34 12.37 -7.52 -4.85
C PRO A 34 12.07 -6.03 -5.10
N LEU A 35 12.90 -5.33 -5.88
CA LEU A 35 12.74 -3.87 -6.13
C LEU A 35 11.38 -3.50 -6.74
N ASN A 36 10.81 -4.40 -7.53
CA ASN A 36 9.48 -4.29 -8.11
C ASN A 36 8.39 -5.00 -7.29
N GLY A 37 8.73 -5.51 -6.11
CA GLY A 37 7.81 -6.21 -5.22
C GLY A 37 6.93 -5.24 -4.41
N VAL A 38 5.69 -5.65 -4.18
CA VAL A 38 4.71 -4.91 -3.39
C VAL A 38 3.78 -5.88 -2.65
N GLY A 39 3.30 -5.46 -1.49
CA GLY A 39 2.36 -6.21 -0.67
C GLY A 39 1.82 -5.36 0.48
N GLY A 40 0.93 -5.92 1.28
CA GLY A 40 0.28 -5.21 2.40
C GLY A 40 -0.98 -4.46 1.97
N SER A 41 -1.39 -3.48 2.78
CA SER A 41 -2.62 -2.72 2.55
C SER A 41 -2.53 -1.86 1.29
N ILE A 42 -3.55 -1.98 0.44
CA ILE A 42 -3.70 -1.25 -0.82
C ILE A 42 -5.16 -0.81 -1.01
N ALA A 43 -5.36 0.20 -1.84
CA ALA A 43 -6.67 0.61 -2.34
C ALA A 43 -6.67 0.63 -3.87
N ALA A 44 -7.84 0.53 -4.50
CA ALA A 44 -7.94 0.92 -5.90
C ALA A 44 -7.70 2.43 -6.01
N LEU A 45 -6.96 2.88 -7.02
CA LEU A 45 -6.64 4.30 -7.16
C LEU A 45 -7.90 5.15 -7.29
N GLU A 46 -8.94 4.63 -7.96
CA GLU A 46 -10.22 5.33 -8.15
C GLU A 46 -10.92 5.68 -6.82
N ASP A 47 -10.78 4.83 -5.81
CA ASP A 47 -11.42 4.99 -4.50
C ASP A 47 -10.70 6.01 -3.60
N VAL A 48 -9.55 6.53 -4.04
CA VAL A 48 -8.70 7.44 -3.26
C VAL A 48 -8.30 8.70 -4.04
N LEU A 49 -8.96 8.98 -5.17
CA LEU A 49 -8.67 10.15 -6.02
C LEU A 49 -8.96 11.50 -5.34
N ASP A 50 -9.84 11.50 -4.34
CA ASP A 50 -10.21 12.67 -3.54
C ASP A 50 -9.27 12.90 -2.35
N LEU A 51 -8.49 11.88 -1.94
CA LEU A 51 -7.49 11.95 -0.87
C LEU A 51 -6.20 12.64 -1.35
N LYS A 52 -6.29 13.93 -1.66
CA LYS A 52 -5.23 14.69 -2.35
C LYS A 52 -4.15 15.26 -1.46
N THR A 53 -4.32 15.22 -0.13
CA THR A 53 -3.36 15.80 0.82
C THR A 53 -2.86 14.74 1.79
N PRO A 54 -1.71 14.93 2.44
CA PRO A 54 -1.24 14.00 3.48
C PRO A 54 -2.27 13.80 4.59
N GLY A 55 -2.96 14.87 5.02
CA GLY A 55 -4.05 14.79 5.99
C GLY A 55 -5.24 13.98 5.47
N GLY A 56 -5.64 14.18 4.22
CA GLY A 56 -6.70 13.39 3.58
C GLY A 56 -6.35 11.91 3.48
N LEU A 57 -5.11 11.57 3.11
CA LEU A 57 -4.63 10.19 3.09
C LEU A 57 -4.60 9.57 4.49
N ILE A 58 -4.12 10.30 5.50
CA ILE A 58 -4.07 9.81 6.88
C ILE A 58 -5.47 9.49 7.39
N ASP A 59 -6.44 10.36 7.13
CA ASP A 59 -7.82 10.17 7.57
C ASP A 59 -8.52 9.07 6.74
N GLY A 60 -8.54 9.20 5.41
CA GLY A 60 -9.26 8.32 4.50
C GLY A 60 -8.73 6.89 4.45
N LEU A 61 -7.44 6.69 4.78
CA LEU A 61 -6.81 5.38 4.89
C LEU A 61 -6.63 4.92 6.35
N ALA A 62 -7.18 5.66 7.32
CA ALA A 62 -7.07 5.37 8.75
C ALA A 62 -5.63 5.13 9.23
N LEU A 63 -4.67 5.92 8.71
CA LEU A 63 -3.25 5.82 9.04
C LEU A 63 -2.88 6.58 10.33
N ASN A 64 -3.86 7.06 11.10
CA ASN A 64 -3.69 7.79 12.35
C ASN A 64 -3.63 6.88 13.59
N TYR A 65 -3.30 5.60 13.42
CA TYR A 65 -3.22 4.65 14.53
C TYR A 65 -1.99 4.84 15.43
N PRO A 66 -2.07 4.44 16.71
CA PRO A 66 -0.93 4.54 17.63
C PRO A 66 0.32 3.84 17.06
N GLY A 67 1.43 4.57 17.00
CA GLY A 67 2.69 4.07 16.43
C GLY A 67 2.80 4.17 14.90
N SER A 68 1.80 4.76 14.22
CA SER A 68 1.93 5.13 12.82
C SER A 68 3.02 6.18 12.61
N ASN A 69 3.79 6.00 11.54
CA ASN A 69 4.87 6.90 11.14
C ASN A 69 4.49 7.78 9.94
N HIS A 70 3.21 7.85 9.58
CA HIS A 70 2.74 8.74 8.51
C HIS A 70 2.78 10.22 8.95
N SER A 71 3.17 11.10 8.03
CA SER A 71 3.38 12.53 8.32
C SER A 71 2.22 13.38 7.76
N PRO A 72 1.70 14.36 8.51
CA PRO A 72 0.71 15.31 7.97
C PRO A 72 1.33 16.37 7.06
N LEU A 73 2.67 16.42 6.93
CA LEU A 73 3.39 17.41 6.13
C LEU A 73 3.75 16.89 4.74
N GLU A 74 3.86 15.56 4.59
CA GLU A 74 4.14 14.93 3.31
C GLU A 74 3.67 13.48 3.34
N ALA A 75 3.20 13.00 2.20
CA ALA A 75 2.86 11.60 1.99
C ALA A 75 3.64 11.03 0.81
N PHE A 76 3.92 9.73 0.88
CA PHE A 76 4.52 8.99 -0.20
C PHE A 76 3.55 7.88 -0.59
N VAL A 77 3.26 7.76 -1.88
CA VAL A 77 2.38 6.71 -2.41
C VAL A 77 3.04 5.99 -3.57
N LEU A 78 2.85 4.67 -3.63
CA LEU A 78 3.11 3.88 -4.84
C LEU A 78 1.82 3.78 -5.63
N ARG A 79 1.89 4.07 -6.93
CA ARG A 79 0.80 3.86 -7.89
C ARG A 79 1.25 2.86 -8.94
N PHE A 80 0.48 1.80 -9.14
CA PHE A 80 0.93 0.66 -9.94
C PHE A 80 -0.24 -0.17 -10.47
N THR A 81 0.03 -1.00 -11.46
CA THR A 81 -0.78 -2.17 -11.82
C THR A 81 0.03 -3.43 -11.53
N THR A 82 -0.62 -4.59 -11.53
CA THR A 82 0.06 -5.88 -11.31
C THR A 82 -0.60 -7.00 -12.09
N PRO A 83 0.16 -7.90 -12.73
CA PRO A 83 -0.39 -9.10 -13.34
C PRO A 83 -0.90 -10.09 -12.28
N ASP A 84 -0.41 -9.95 -11.04
CA ASP A 84 -0.68 -10.84 -9.91
C ASP A 84 -1.97 -10.48 -9.17
N VAL A 85 -3.00 -9.94 -9.83
CA VAL A 85 -4.25 -9.52 -9.17
C VAL A 85 -4.94 -10.67 -8.40
N GLY A 86 -4.71 -11.92 -8.81
CA GLY A 86 -5.20 -13.11 -8.09
C GLY A 86 -4.58 -13.31 -6.70
N ARG A 87 -3.51 -12.58 -6.38
CA ARG A 87 -2.92 -12.50 -5.05
C ARG A 87 -3.65 -11.52 -4.13
N ILE A 88 -4.61 -10.76 -4.63
CA ILE A 88 -5.57 -10.03 -3.80
C ILE A 88 -6.73 -10.99 -3.50
N PRO A 89 -7.10 -11.24 -2.23
CA PRO A 89 -8.30 -11.99 -1.91
C PRO A 89 -9.54 -11.43 -2.62
N ASN A 90 -10.52 -12.28 -2.88
CA ASN A 90 -11.70 -11.88 -3.65
C ASN A 90 -12.57 -10.92 -2.83
N GLY A 91 -12.33 -9.61 -3.01
CA GLY A 91 -13.07 -8.53 -2.35
C GLY A 91 -12.26 -7.82 -1.26
N PRO A 92 -12.82 -6.74 -0.69
CA PRO A 92 -12.17 -5.99 0.37
C PRO A 92 -11.97 -6.80 1.67
N LEU A 93 -11.14 -6.28 2.56
CA LEU A 93 -10.71 -6.90 3.81
C LEU A 93 -11.85 -7.03 4.84
N THR A 94 -12.69 -8.05 4.66
CA THR A 94 -13.76 -8.39 5.59
C THR A 94 -13.30 -9.34 6.70
N ASN A 95 -14.09 -9.49 7.76
CA ASN A 95 -13.82 -10.40 8.89
C ASN A 95 -13.54 -11.85 8.47
N GLN A 96 -14.02 -12.30 7.30
CA GLN A 96 -13.71 -13.64 6.76
C GLN A 96 -12.23 -13.81 6.38
N LEU A 97 -11.53 -12.71 6.09
CA LEU A 97 -10.09 -12.69 5.86
C LEU A 97 -9.32 -12.47 7.17
N LEU A 98 -9.95 -11.91 8.21
CA LEU A 98 -9.32 -11.68 9.51
C LEU A 98 -9.37 -12.89 10.46
N THR A 99 -9.92 -14.04 10.03
CA THR A 99 -9.87 -15.30 10.80
C THR A 99 -8.52 -16.00 10.64
N PRO A 100 -8.09 -16.83 11.63
CA PRO A 100 -6.95 -17.73 11.44
C PRO A 100 -7.13 -18.56 10.15
N GLY A 101 -6.14 -18.57 9.26
CA GLY A 101 -6.20 -19.26 7.96
C GLY A 101 -6.76 -18.44 6.79
N GLY A 102 -7.54 -17.37 7.05
CA GLY A 102 -8.15 -16.54 5.99
C GLY A 102 -7.13 -15.78 5.13
N LEU A 103 -5.91 -15.67 5.64
CA LEU A 103 -4.79 -14.94 5.09
C LEU A 103 -3.49 -15.77 5.13
N ASP A 104 -3.59 -17.10 5.01
CA ASP A 104 -2.44 -17.97 4.80
C ASP A 104 -1.55 -17.39 3.68
N GLY A 105 -0.25 -17.29 3.96
CA GLY A 105 0.75 -16.70 3.06
C GLY A 105 1.03 -15.20 3.21
N ILE A 106 0.43 -14.49 4.19
CA ILE A 106 0.85 -13.12 4.56
C ILE A 106 1.30 -13.00 6.02
N GLU A 107 1.64 -14.12 6.65
CA GLU A 107 2.10 -14.21 8.04
C GLU A 107 3.33 -13.33 8.32
N GLY A 108 4.14 -13.05 7.29
CA GLY A 108 5.30 -12.15 7.34
C GLY A 108 4.99 -10.65 7.14
N LEU A 109 3.74 -10.26 6.87
CA LEU A 109 3.31 -8.85 6.76
C LEU A 109 2.72 -8.32 8.08
N LEU A 110 2.72 -9.15 9.13
CA LEU A 110 2.30 -8.79 10.48
C LEU A 110 3.46 -8.15 11.27
N PRO A 111 3.23 -7.10 12.05
CA PRO A 111 4.13 -6.72 13.14
C PRO A 111 4.21 -7.79 14.23
N TRP A 112 3.23 -8.69 14.29
CA TRP A 112 3.07 -9.69 15.35
C TRP A 112 2.57 -11.01 14.78
N GLY A 113 3.51 -11.92 14.48
CA GLY A 113 3.24 -13.33 14.15
C GLY A 113 2.70 -14.14 15.34
N SER A 114 1.66 -13.66 16.03
CA SER A 114 1.22 -14.18 17.33
C SER A 114 -0.22 -14.69 17.38
N GLY A 115 -0.90 -14.89 16.24
CA GLY A 115 -2.30 -15.37 16.25
C GLY A 115 -3.27 -14.41 16.93
N THR A 116 -2.92 -13.13 17.03
CA THR A 116 -3.79 -12.06 17.54
C THR A 116 -4.63 -11.52 16.39
N PRO A 117 -5.95 -11.33 16.55
CA PRO A 117 -6.78 -10.73 15.50
C PRO A 117 -6.19 -9.38 15.09
N TRP A 118 -6.26 -9.05 13.80
CA TRP A 118 -5.96 -7.71 13.32
C TRP A 118 -6.82 -6.71 14.10
N THR A 119 -6.17 -5.85 14.88
CA THR A 119 -6.82 -4.76 15.61
C THR A 119 -6.82 -3.50 14.76
N TYR A 120 -7.37 -2.41 15.29
CA TYR A 120 -7.33 -1.09 14.65
C TYR A 120 -5.95 -0.81 14.02
N PRO A 121 -5.89 -0.36 12.74
CA PRO A 121 -6.97 0.27 11.96
C PRO A 121 -7.92 -0.67 11.21
N PHE A 122 -7.71 -1.98 11.25
CA PHE A 122 -8.51 -2.93 10.47
C PHE A 122 -9.90 -3.14 11.08
N THR A 123 -10.94 -2.77 10.32
CA THR A 123 -12.33 -2.85 10.81
C THR A 123 -12.97 -4.22 10.57
N GLY A 124 -12.46 -4.98 9.60
CA GLY A 124 -13.08 -6.22 9.13
C GLY A 124 -14.42 -6.01 8.41
N THR A 125 -14.75 -4.78 8.04
CA THR A 125 -15.96 -4.47 7.27
C THR A 125 -15.70 -4.42 5.76
N GLY A 126 -14.43 -4.51 5.34
CA GLY A 126 -14.00 -4.25 3.97
C GLY A 126 -13.66 -2.78 3.70
N PHE A 127 -13.85 -1.90 4.68
CA PHE A 127 -13.56 -0.47 4.55
C PHE A 127 -12.61 0.01 5.65
N THR A 128 -11.86 1.07 5.37
CA THR A 128 -10.98 1.71 6.34
C THR A 128 -11.78 2.28 7.52
N ALA A 129 -11.13 2.48 8.66
CA ALA A 129 -11.76 3.05 9.85
C ALA A 129 -11.96 4.58 9.77
N SER A 130 -11.96 5.17 8.57
CA SER A 130 -12.13 6.61 8.40
C SER A 130 -13.54 7.03 8.82
N PRO A 131 -13.70 8.07 9.66
CA PRO A 131 -15.01 8.61 10.00
C PRO A 131 -15.62 9.46 8.88
N THR A 132 -14.84 9.83 7.86
CA THR A 132 -15.20 10.84 6.85
C THR A 132 -15.19 10.30 5.42
N HIS A 133 -14.52 9.17 5.17
CA HIS A 133 -14.40 8.55 3.84
C HIS A 133 -14.82 7.09 3.89
N ILE A 134 -15.40 6.60 2.79
CA ILE A 134 -15.71 5.19 2.60
C ILE A 134 -14.69 4.63 1.62
N THR A 135 -13.56 4.19 2.14
CA THR A 135 -12.46 3.66 1.31
C THR A 135 -12.43 2.14 1.44
N PRO A 136 -12.67 1.38 0.36
CA PRO A 136 -12.43 -0.05 0.34
C PRO A 136 -10.96 -0.35 0.65
N GLU A 137 -10.72 -1.24 1.62
CA GLU A 137 -9.38 -1.67 1.98
C GLU A 137 -9.13 -3.07 1.43
N TYR A 138 -8.03 -3.26 0.70
CA TYR A 138 -7.60 -4.56 0.21
C TYR A 138 -6.25 -4.93 0.79
N ILE A 139 -5.99 -6.23 0.89
CA ILE A 139 -4.67 -6.75 1.25
C ILE A 139 -4.07 -7.46 0.02
N LEU A 140 -2.87 -7.04 -0.36
CA LEU A 140 -2.12 -7.68 -1.43
C LEU A 140 -1.11 -8.66 -0.82
N ARG A 141 -1.24 -9.95 -1.14
CA ARG A 141 -0.15 -10.90 -0.92
C ARG A 141 0.97 -10.54 -1.89
N GLU A 142 2.22 -10.64 -1.45
CA GLU A 142 3.44 -10.30 -2.21
C GLU A 142 3.27 -10.48 -3.72
N ALA A 143 3.42 -9.41 -4.48
CA ALA A 143 3.15 -9.35 -5.91
C ALA A 143 4.20 -8.49 -6.61
N THR A 144 4.27 -8.62 -7.92
CA THR A 144 5.16 -7.82 -8.76
C THR A 144 4.40 -6.65 -9.37
N MET A 145 4.95 -5.44 -9.30
CA MET A 145 4.42 -4.27 -9.99
C MET A 145 4.79 -4.33 -11.47
N ASP A 146 3.88 -3.89 -12.34
CA ASP A 146 4.19 -3.65 -13.75
C ASP A 146 5.16 -2.47 -13.93
N ALA A 147 5.92 -2.50 -15.02
CA ALA A 147 6.70 -1.35 -15.47
C ALA A 147 5.80 -0.11 -15.64
N GLY A 148 6.35 1.06 -15.34
CA GLY A 148 5.59 2.31 -15.28
C GLY A 148 4.98 2.61 -13.92
N ALA A 149 5.11 1.71 -12.92
CA ALA A 149 4.78 2.03 -11.53
C ALA A 149 5.52 3.29 -11.06
N GLN A 150 4.86 4.09 -10.22
CA GLN A 150 5.35 5.42 -9.81
C GLN A 150 5.43 5.52 -8.30
N LEU A 151 6.56 6.04 -7.81
CA LEU A 151 6.65 6.59 -6.46
C LEU A 151 6.33 8.08 -6.53
N VAL A 152 5.29 8.51 -5.84
CA VAL A 152 4.80 9.89 -5.84
C VAL A 152 4.91 10.47 -4.43
N LYS A 153 5.48 11.68 -4.34
CA LYS A 153 5.41 12.51 -3.13
C LYS A 153 4.24 13.47 -3.26
N ILE A 154 3.48 13.61 -2.19
CA ILE A 154 2.35 14.54 -2.07
C ILE A 154 2.69 15.54 -0.96
N ALA A 155 2.79 16.82 -1.32
CA ALA A 155 3.06 17.91 -0.38
C ALA A 155 1.80 18.29 0.41
N THR A 156 1.93 19.09 1.47
CA THR A 156 0.81 19.53 2.33
C THR A 156 -0.34 20.16 1.56
N ASP A 157 -0.06 20.90 0.48
CA ASP A 157 -1.06 21.55 -0.38
C ASP A 157 -1.69 20.62 -1.44
N GLY A 158 -1.25 19.36 -1.46
CA GLY A 158 -1.68 18.34 -2.41
C GLY A 158 -0.93 18.35 -3.75
N THR A 159 0.13 19.15 -3.89
CA THR A 159 1.01 19.09 -5.06
C THR A 159 1.68 17.72 -5.12
N GLU A 160 1.57 17.06 -6.27
CA GLU A 160 2.19 15.77 -6.53
C GLU A 160 3.50 15.92 -7.28
N THR A 161 4.51 15.13 -6.90
CA THR A 161 5.78 15.03 -7.62
C THR A 161 6.15 13.56 -7.77
N ILE A 162 6.29 13.09 -9.01
CA ILE A 162 6.82 11.76 -9.28
C ILE A 162 8.31 11.79 -8.92
N LEU A 163 8.71 10.95 -7.97
CA LEU A 163 10.09 10.82 -7.54
C LEU A 163 10.84 9.76 -8.32
N ARG A 164 10.18 8.64 -8.62
CA ARG A 164 10.74 7.51 -9.35
C ARG A 164 9.70 6.82 -10.23
N THR A 165 10.16 6.21 -11.32
CA THR A 165 9.37 5.34 -12.20
C THR A 165 10.09 4.00 -12.38
N LEU A 166 9.34 2.91 -12.27
CA LEU A 166 9.84 1.55 -12.47
C LEU A 166 10.01 1.27 -13.97
N THR A 167 11.18 0.82 -14.38
CA THR A 167 11.49 0.45 -15.76
C THR A 167 11.15 -1.01 -16.07
N GLU A 168 11.12 -1.38 -17.34
CA GLU A 168 10.99 -2.79 -17.76
C GLU A 168 12.13 -3.68 -17.24
N ALA A 169 13.30 -3.10 -16.98
CA ALA A 169 14.45 -3.82 -16.42
C ALA A 169 14.30 -4.11 -14.91
N GLY A 170 13.28 -3.55 -14.24
CA GLY A 170 13.07 -3.69 -12.80
C GLY A 170 13.78 -2.61 -11.96
N ASP A 171 14.42 -1.63 -12.58
CA ASP A 171 15.09 -0.51 -11.91
C ASP A 171 14.15 0.68 -11.70
N TRP A 172 14.34 1.41 -10.60
CA TRP A 172 13.71 2.69 -10.33
C TRP A 172 14.58 3.86 -10.78
N VAL A 173 14.08 4.66 -11.73
CA VAL A 173 14.79 5.82 -12.29
C VAL A 173 14.06 7.12 -11.97
N THR A 174 14.76 8.26 -11.99
CA THR A 174 14.08 9.56 -12.00
C THR A 174 13.28 9.74 -13.29
N PRO A 175 12.10 10.40 -13.25
CA PRO A 175 11.30 10.67 -14.45
C PRO A 175 12.00 11.53 -15.49
#